data_AF-A0A1I6MM60-F1
#
_entry.id   AF-A0A1I6MM60-F1
#
_cell.length_a   1.000
_cell.length_b   1.000
_cell.length_c   1.000
_cell.angle_alpha   90.00
_cell.angle_beta   90.00
_cell.angle_gamma   90.00
#
_symmetry.space_group_name_H-M   'P 1'
#
loop_
_entity.id
_entity.type
_entity.pdbx_description
1 polymer ?
#
loop_
_entity_poly.entity_id
_entity_poly.type
_entity_poly.pdbx_seq_one_letter_code
_entity_poly.pdbx_strand_id
1 'polypeptide(L)' 'MSDVINFLERMGQDAELRYASQDTIGTALADAQIEPQQRSAVLASDPERLRALLGHEPLFATLMMPGAIES' A
#
# COMPACT_ATOMS: atom_id res chain seq x y z
N MET A 1 14.94 0.42 0.07
CA MET A 1 13.68 0.43 0.83
C MET A 1 12.79 1.43 0.13
N SER A 2 11.63 1.02 -0.39
CA SER A 2 10.79 1.94 -1.17
C SER A 2 10.21 3.01 -0.26
N ASP A 3 10.30 4.29 -0.66
CA ASP A 3 9.85 5.44 0.14
C ASP A 3 8.39 5.32 0.60
N VAL A 4 7.54 4.68 -0.21
CA VAL A 4 6.13 4.42 0.12
C VAL A 4 5.92 3.36 1.19
N ILE A 5 6.79 2.36 1.30
CA ILE A 5 6.66 1.34 2.34
C ILE A 5 7.01 1.96 3.70
N ASN A 6 8.07 2.76 3.77
CA ASN A 6 8.44 3.47 4.99
C ASN A 6 7.35 4.46 5.43
N PHE A 7 6.74 5.17 4.46
CA PHE A 7 5.59 6.02 4.73
C PHE A 7 4.41 5.24 5.32
N LEU A 8 4.07 4.08 4.75
CA LEU A 8 2.96 3.24 5.23
C LEU A 8 3.23 2.63 6.61
N GLU A 9 4.47 2.22 6.88
CA GLU A 9 4.87 1.76 8.22
C GLU A 9 4.71 2.88 9.26
N ARG A 10 5.19 4.08 8.93
CA ARG A 10 5.03 5.26 9.78
C ARG A 10 3.56 5.62 9.97
N MET A 11 2.75 5.61 8.91
CA MET A 11 1.29 5.81 8.97
C MET A 11 0.59 4.78 9.87
N GLY A 12 1.06 3.53 9.88
CA GLY A 12 0.52 2.48 10.75
C GLY A 12 0.85 2.66 12.23
N GLN A 13 2.00 3.26 12.55
CA GLN A 13 2.43 3.61 13.91
C GLN A 13 1.87 4.96 14.39
N ASP A 14 1.64 5.91 13.50
CA ASP A 14 1.12 7.23 13.83
C ASP A 14 -0.42 7.23 13.88
N ALA A 15 -0.97 7.33 15.09
CA ALA A 15 -2.42 7.38 15.30
C ALA A 15 -3.06 8.58 14.58
N GLU A 16 -2.35 9.72 14.47
CA GLU A 16 -2.87 10.90 13.79
C GLU A 16 -2.97 10.69 12.27
N LEU A 17 -1.99 10.04 11.65
CA LEU A 17 -2.04 9.72 10.22
C LEU A 17 -3.06 8.63 9.90
N ARG A 18 -3.32 7.73 10.84
CA ARG A 18 -4.32 6.66 10.70
C ARG A 18 -5.75 7.18 10.59
N TYR A 19 -6.06 8.28 11.27
CA TYR A 19 -7.37 8.95 11.22
C TYR A 19 -7.36 10.25 10.40
N ALA A 20 -6.22 10.58 9.78
CA ALA A 20 -6.08 11.75 8.95
C ALA A 20 -6.99 11.67 7.73
N SER A 21 -7.48 12.83 7.28
CA SER A 21 -8.26 12.92 6.05
C SER A 21 -7.40 12.56 4.84
N GLN A 22 -8.03 12.06 3.77
CA GLN A 22 -7.34 11.73 2.51
C GLN A 22 -6.52 12.92 1.96
N ASP A 23 -6.97 14.16 2.17
CA ASP A 23 -6.24 15.37 1.77
C ASP A 23 -4.91 15.55 2.54
N THR A 24 -4.95 15.33 3.87
CA THR A 24 -3.76 15.34 4.73
C THR A 24 -2.79 14.22 4.36
N ILE A 25 -3.30 13.02 4.09
CA ILE A 25 -2.50 11.87 3.63
C ILE A 25 -1.88 12.20 2.27
N GLY A 26 -2.66 12.78 1.34
CA GLY A 26 -2.18 13.19 0.02
C GLY A 26 -1.06 14.22 0.09
N THR A 27 -1.17 15.18 1.00
CA THR A 27 -0.13 16.19 1.27
C THR A 27 1.12 15.56 1.87
N ALA A 28 0.99 14.66 2.85
CA ALA A 28 2.11 13.97 3.47
C ALA A 28 2.84 13.04 2.47
N LEU A 29 2.11 12.37 1.59
CA LEU A 29 2.67 11.60 0.48
C LEU A 29 3.40 12.49 -0.53
N ALA A 30 2.93 13.73 -0.73
CA ALA A 30 3.57 14.70 -1.60
C ALA A 30 4.87 15.25 -1.02
N ASP A 31 4.88 15.55 0.27
CA ASP A 31 6.05 15.96 1.05
C ASP A 31 7.13 14.87 1.05
N ALA A 32 6.72 13.60 1.20
CA ALA A 32 7.60 12.43 1.13
C ALA A 32 8.11 12.10 -0.29
N GLN A 33 7.86 12.95 -1.30
CA GLN A 33 8.30 12.77 -2.69
C GLN A 33 7.87 11.43 -3.34
N ILE A 34 6.80 10.81 -2.84
CA ILE A 34 6.26 9.53 -3.34
C ILE A 34 5.82 9.71 -4.80
N GLU A 35 5.97 8.72 -5.67
CA GLU A 35 5.49 8.86 -7.04
C GLU A 35 3.97 9.05 -7.11
N PRO A 36 3.45 9.92 -8.01
CA PRO A 36 2.02 10.25 -8.08
C PRO A 36 1.13 9.01 -8.32
N GLN A 37 1.64 7.99 -9.03
CA GLN A 37 0.92 6.73 -9.24
C GLN A 37 0.76 5.94 -7.92
N GLN A 38 1.80 5.91 -7.09
CA GLN A 38 1.77 5.27 -5.78
C GLN A 38 0.87 6.04 -4.82
N ARG A 39 0.90 7.39 -4.85
CA ARG A 39 -0.02 8.23 -4.05
C ARG A 39 -1.47 7.93 -4.38
N SER A 40 -1.80 7.82 -5.67
CA SER A 40 -3.16 7.51 -6.10
C SER A 40 -3.60 6.13 -5.63
N ALA A 41 -2.73 5.12 -5.65
CA ALA A 41 -3.03 3.79 -5.12
C ALA A 41 -3.22 3.79 -3.59
N VAL A 42 -2.42 4.55 -2.84
CA VAL A 42 -2.59 4.72 -1.38
C VAL A 42 -3.91 5.42 -1.06
N LEU A 43 -4.23 6.52 -1.75
CA LEU A 43 -5.46 7.28 -1.53
C LEU A 43 -6.72 6.49 -1.92
N ALA A 44 -6.64 5.69 -2.97
CA ALA A 44 -7.71 4.77 -3.38
C ALA A 44 -7.84 3.54 -2.47
N SER A 45 -6.95 3.39 -1.47
CA SER A 45 -6.87 2.22 -0.61
C SER A 45 -6.76 0.91 -1.41
N ASP A 46 -5.96 0.93 -2.49
CA ASP A 46 -5.82 -0.15 -3.47
C ASP A 46 -4.45 -0.84 -3.34
N PRO A 47 -4.32 -1.84 -2.44
CA PRO A 47 -3.05 -2.49 -2.17
C PRO A 47 -2.54 -3.34 -3.34
N GLU A 48 -3.43 -3.85 -4.19
CA GLU A 48 -3.10 -4.64 -5.37
C GLU A 48 -2.38 -3.76 -6.41
N ARG A 49 -2.95 -2.59 -6.69
CA ARG A 49 -2.33 -1.61 -7.60
C ARG A 49 -1.02 -1.07 -7.04
N LEU A 50 -0.94 -0.84 -5.72
CA LEU A 50 0.29 -0.42 -5.07
C LEU A 50 1.41 -1.49 -5.19
N ARG A 51 1.07 -2.77 -5.01
CA ARG A 51 2.01 -3.89 -5.19
C ARG A 51 2.51 -4.02 -6.61
N ALA A 52 1.63 -3.87 -7.60
CA ALA A 52 2.01 -3.86 -9.01
C ALA A 52 3.00 -2.72 -9.32
N LEU A 53 2.75 -1.51 -8.80
CA LEU A 53 3.65 -0.36 -8.95
C LEU A 53 5.01 -0.56 -8.26
N LEU A 54 5.05 -1.33 -7.18
CA LEU A 54 6.27 -1.67 -6.46
C LEU A 54 7.04 -2.85 -7.06
N GLY A 55 6.54 -3.45 -8.15
CA GLY A 55 7.09 -4.67 -8.73
C GLY A 55 7.04 -5.86 -7.77
N HIS A 56 6.19 -5.81 -6.75
CA HIS A 56 6.06 -6.84 -5.73
C HIS A 56 4.88 -7.74 -6.08
N GLU A 57 5.12 -8.71 -6.96
CA GLU A 57 4.10 -9.72 -7.23
C GLU A 57 3.80 -10.54 -5.96
N PRO A 58 2.52 -10.90 -5.71
CA PRO A 58 2.19 -11.85 -4.66
C PRO A 58 2.91 -13.18 -4.90
N LEU A 59 3.94 -13.48 -4.10
CA LEU A 59 4.46 -14.85 -3.96
C LEU A 59 3.35 -15.83 -3.51
N PHE A 60 2.27 -15.32 -2.92
CA PHE A 60 1.17 -16.10 -2.36
C PHE A 60 -0.09 -16.21 -3.25
N ALA A 61 -0.13 -15.63 -4.46
CA ALA A 61 -1.21 -15.94 -5.40
C ALA A 61 -1.17 -17.43 -5.84
N THR A 62 -0.01 -18.09 -5.69
CA THR A 62 0.19 -19.52 -5.96
C THR A 62 0.02 -20.43 -4.74
N LEU A 63 -0.17 -19.88 -3.53
CA LEU A 63 -0.25 -20.67 -2.29
C LEU A 63 -1.67 -20.75 -1.68
N MET A 64 -2.65 -20.00 -2.22
CA MET A 64 -4.05 -20.17 -1.83
C MET A 64 -4.78 -21.09 -2.82
N MET A 65 -4.53 -22.40 -2.71
CA MET A 65 -5.53 -23.48 -2.77
C MET A 65 -4.93 -24.82 -2.25
N PRO A 66 -4.68 -25.03 -0.94
CA PRO A 66 -4.65 -26.39 -0.40
C PRO A 66 -6.05 -26.72 0.13
N GLY A 67 -7.00 -26.95 -0.77
CA GLY A 67 -8.39 -27.23 -0.37
C GLY A 67 -9.42 -27.48 -1.49
N ALA A 68 -9.02 -27.50 -2.76
CA ALA A 68 -9.88 -27.96 -3.87
C ALA A 68 -9.27 -29.17 -4.59
N ILE A 69 -8.53 -30.00 -3.86
CA ILE A 69 -8.35 -31.41 -4.21
C ILE A 69 -8.85 -32.19 -3.02
N GLU A 70 -10.16 -32.49 -2.96
CA GLU A 70 -10.69 -33.72 -2.37
C GLU A 70 -12.23 -33.80 -2.53
N SER A 71 -12.63 -34.81 -3.33
CA SER A 71 -13.97 -35.39 -3.60
C SER A 71 -14.92 -34.67 -4.55
#